data_AF-A0A3B7LVH6-F1
#
_entry.id   AF-A0A3B7LVH6-F1
#
_cell.length_a   1.000
_cell.length_b   1.000
_cell.length_c   1.000
_cell.angle_alpha   90.00
_cell.angle_beta   90.00
_cell.angle_gamma   90.00
#
_symmetry.space_group_name_H-M   'P 1'
#
loop_
_entity.id
_entity.type
_entity.pdbx_description
1 polymer ?
#
loop_
_entity_poly.entity_id
_entity_poly.type
_entity_poly.pdbx_seq_one_letter_code
_entity_poly.pdbx_strand_id
1 'polypeptide(L)'
;MKKMEVYIVHGYRASPNDHWFAWLSQKIQQAGHFSKRVVMAHSAAPDFQTWQECLKMQIPNLNENTIIVAHSLGCCATLHYLNSTFKSRPGRIRAGFFVAGFLSPLPAIPELNDFIRQVRVEGSILQNCLPASVQFISSNDSYVPPPLALQFGHFLNAQMKEVRQAGHFMKEDGYAEFQQLWELLQPLLNSGVTEDNQKVE
;
A
#
# COMPACT_ATOMS: atom_id res chain seq x y z
N MET A 1 10.98 -7.74 -21.21
CA MET A 1 10.43 -6.77 -20.24
C MET A 1 10.85 -7.19 -18.84
N LYS A 2 11.25 -6.25 -17.99
CA LYS A 2 11.67 -6.55 -16.60
C LYS A 2 10.41 -6.86 -15.78
N LYS A 3 10.43 -7.96 -15.01
CA LYS A 3 9.27 -8.44 -14.25
C LYS A 3 9.06 -7.57 -13.00
N MET A 4 7.93 -6.87 -12.92
CA MET A 4 7.51 -6.22 -11.67
C MET A 4 7.14 -7.22 -10.59
N GLU A 5 7.36 -6.82 -9.34
CA GLU A 5 6.99 -7.54 -8.13
C GLU A 5 5.96 -6.73 -7.35
N VAL A 6 4.74 -7.24 -7.24
CA VAL A 6 3.66 -6.57 -6.53
C VAL A 6 3.35 -7.29 -5.22
N TYR A 7 3.46 -6.58 -4.11
CA TYR A 7 3.14 -7.10 -2.78
C TYR A 7 1.83 -6.48 -2.29
N ILE A 8 0.89 -7.33 -1.86
CA ILE A 8 -0.43 -6.92 -1.38
C ILE A 8 -0.49 -7.15 0.13
N VAL A 9 -0.66 -6.08 0.91
CA VAL A 9 -0.64 -6.06 2.38
C VAL A 9 -2.04 -5.75 2.91
N HIS A 10 -2.63 -6.68 3.65
CA HIS A 10 -3.98 -6.53 4.20
C HIS A 10 -4.00 -5.75 5.54
N GLY A 11 -5.20 -5.40 5.99
CA GLY A 11 -5.43 -4.65 7.23
C GLY A 11 -5.85 -5.51 8.43
N TYR A 12 -6.33 -4.82 9.46
CA TYR A 12 -6.89 -5.38 10.69
C TYR A 12 -8.04 -6.35 10.40
N ARG A 13 -8.07 -7.50 11.10
CA ARG A 13 -9.07 -8.59 10.95
C ARG A 13 -9.24 -9.15 9.54
N ALA A 14 -8.35 -8.83 8.61
CA ALA A 14 -8.31 -9.37 7.26
C ALA A 14 -7.22 -10.43 7.11
N SER A 15 -7.23 -11.12 5.98
CA SER A 15 -6.28 -12.14 5.54
C SER A 15 -5.91 -11.92 4.07
N PRO A 16 -4.86 -12.62 3.56
CA PRO A 16 -4.47 -12.53 2.16
C PRO A 16 -5.55 -12.92 1.13
N ASN A 17 -6.64 -13.57 1.54
CA ASN A 17 -7.69 -14.03 0.62
C ASN A 17 -8.97 -13.21 0.70
N ASP A 18 -8.99 -12.15 1.51
CA ASP A 18 -10.16 -11.29 1.66
C ASP A 18 -10.25 -10.23 0.56
N HIS A 19 -11.45 -9.62 0.49
CA HIS A 19 -11.74 -8.45 -0.34
C HIS A 19 -11.31 -8.67 -1.80
N TRP A 20 -10.59 -7.71 -2.36
CA TRP A 20 -10.09 -7.68 -3.74
C TRP A 20 -8.68 -8.25 -3.88
N PHE A 21 -8.05 -8.72 -2.80
CA PHE A 21 -6.63 -9.08 -2.80
C PHE A 21 -6.33 -10.24 -3.74
N ALA A 22 -7.14 -11.30 -3.70
CA ALA A 22 -6.99 -12.46 -4.56
C ALA A 22 -7.19 -12.12 -6.04
N TRP A 23 -8.25 -11.34 -6.33
CA TRP A 23 -8.55 -10.86 -7.68
C TRP A 23 -7.39 -10.04 -8.25
N LEU A 24 -6.88 -9.05 -7.51
CA LEU A 24 -5.78 -8.21 -7.97
C LEU A 24 -4.52 -9.05 -8.22
N SER A 25 -4.20 -9.96 -7.30
CA SER A 25 -3.06 -10.85 -7.42
C SER A 25 -3.12 -11.70 -8.69
N GLN A 26 -4.30 -12.24 -9.01
CA GLN A 26 -4.55 -12.99 -10.23
C GLN A 26 -4.38 -12.12 -11.48
N LYS A 27 -4.91 -10.89 -11.49
CA LYS A 27 -4.73 -9.94 -12.61
C LYS A 27 -3.26 -9.63 -12.90
N ILE A 28 -2.47 -9.40 -11.85
CA ILE A 28 -1.03 -9.14 -11.97
C ILE A 28 -0.29 -10.37 -12.53
N GLN A 29 -0.62 -11.57 -12.05
CA GLN A 29 -0.03 -12.82 -12.53
C GLN A 29 -0.40 -13.11 -13.99
N GLN A 30 -1.66 -12.87 -14.38
CA GLN A 30 -2.12 -12.99 -15.77
C GLN A 30 -1.43 -11.99 -16.70
N ALA A 31 -1.04 -10.82 -16.20
CA ALA A 31 -0.22 -9.86 -16.93
C ALA A 31 1.28 -10.26 -17.01
N GLY A 32 1.68 -11.43 -16.48
CA GLY A 32 3.05 -11.94 -16.55
C GLY A 32 3.98 -11.47 -15.43
N HIS A 33 3.46 -10.79 -14.41
CA HIS A 33 4.24 -10.22 -13.30
C HIS A 33 4.20 -11.07 -12.03
N PHE A 34 5.10 -10.79 -11.09
CA PHE A 34 5.09 -11.46 -9.80
C PHE A 34 4.08 -10.77 -8.89
N SER A 35 3.29 -11.56 -8.16
CA SER A 35 2.40 -11.05 -7.12
C SER A 35 2.48 -11.93 -5.88
N LYS A 36 2.59 -11.29 -4.71
CA LYS A 36 2.54 -11.95 -3.41
C LYS A 36 1.54 -11.24 -2.50
N ARG A 37 0.58 -11.99 -1.98
CA ARG A 37 -0.31 -11.53 -0.90
C ARG A 37 0.38 -11.84 0.42
N VAL A 38 0.73 -10.80 1.17
CA VAL A 38 1.54 -10.89 2.38
C VAL A 38 0.67 -11.33 3.55
N VAL A 39 1.11 -12.35 4.27
CA VAL A 39 0.44 -12.83 5.49
C VAL A 39 0.83 -11.93 6.66
N MET A 40 -0.12 -11.25 7.30
CA MET A 40 0.13 -10.53 8.54
C MET A 40 -0.41 -11.34 9.71
N ALA A 41 0.48 -11.80 10.59
CA ALA A 41 0.11 -12.68 11.69
C ALA A 41 -0.85 -12.01 12.69
N HIS A 42 -1.73 -12.81 13.28
CA HIS A 42 -2.67 -12.40 14.33
C HIS A 42 -3.45 -11.12 13.98
N SER A 43 -3.96 -11.00 12.75
CA SER A 43 -4.54 -9.75 12.27
C SER A 43 -5.74 -9.23 13.06
N ALA A 44 -6.43 -10.07 13.84
CA ALA A 44 -7.49 -9.67 14.76
C ALA A 44 -6.99 -9.09 16.10
N ALA A 45 -5.71 -9.25 16.42
CA ALA A 45 -5.03 -8.66 17.57
C ALA A 45 -3.59 -8.32 17.14
N PRO A 46 -3.41 -7.31 16.27
CA PRO A 46 -2.15 -7.07 15.60
C PRO A 46 -1.10 -6.56 16.59
N ASP A 47 0.05 -7.23 16.60
CA ASP A 47 1.25 -6.74 17.27
C ASP A 47 2.16 -6.03 16.26
N PHE A 48 2.66 -4.86 16.65
CA PHE A 48 3.45 -4.00 15.77
C PHE A 48 4.75 -4.67 15.33
N GLN A 49 5.52 -5.23 16.26
CA GLN A 49 6.82 -5.85 15.94
C GLN A 49 6.63 -7.08 15.04
N THR A 50 5.66 -7.91 15.37
CA THR A 50 5.27 -9.10 14.59
C THR A 50 4.91 -8.71 13.14
N TRP A 51 4.16 -7.63 12.95
CA TRP A 51 3.80 -7.14 11.62
C TRP A 51 5.02 -6.62 10.84
N GLN A 52 5.95 -5.92 11.50
CA GLN A 52 7.19 -5.47 10.88
C GLN A 52 8.10 -6.63 10.48
N GLU A 53 8.18 -7.68 11.30
CA GLU A 53 8.88 -8.92 10.97
C GLU A 53 8.23 -9.64 9.78
N CYS A 54 6.90 -9.73 9.75
CA CYS A 54 6.16 -10.31 8.63
C CYS A 54 6.51 -9.60 7.30
N LEU A 55 6.52 -8.27 7.29
CA LEU A 55 6.89 -7.46 6.12
C LEU A 55 8.34 -7.70 5.71
N LYS A 56 9.28 -7.61 6.67
CA LYS A 56 10.71 -7.81 6.42
C LYS A 56 11.03 -9.19 5.86
N MET A 57 10.42 -10.25 6.39
CA MET A 57 10.64 -11.62 5.92
C MET A 57 10.01 -11.87 4.55
N GLN A 58 8.84 -11.29 4.28
CA GLN A 58 8.09 -11.60 3.07
C GLN A 58 8.39 -10.68 1.89
N ILE A 59 8.96 -9.50 2.14
CA ILE A 59 9.34 -8.48 1.15
C ILE A 59 10.83 -8.12 1.31
N PRO A 60 11.78 -9.08 1.29
CA PRO A 60 13.15 -8.82 1.72
C PRO A 60 13.93 -7.86 0.81
N ASN A 61 13.53 -7.73 -0.46
CA ASN A 61 14.26 -6.98 -1.48
C ASN A 61 13.37 -5.91 -2.12
N LEU A 62 13.47 -4.68 -1.62
CA LEU A 62 12.80 -3.52 -2.20
C LEU A 62 13.70 -2.88 -3.26
N ASN A 63 13.17 -2.68 -4.47
CA ASN A 63 13.87 -2.00 -5.57
C ASN A 63 12.88 -1.35 -6.55
N GLU A 64 13.39 -0.73 -7.62
CA GLU A 64 12.61 0.02 -8.62
C GLU A 64 11.61 -0.80 -9.45
N ASN A 65 11.56 -2.13 -9.26
CA ASN A 65 10.53 -3.01 -9.85
C ASN A 65 9.47 -3.44 -8.83
N THR A 66 9.59 -2.98 -7.59
CA THR A 66 8.66 -3.31 -6.51
C THR A 66 7.49 -2.33 -6.51
N ILE A 67 6.26 -2.85 -6.46
CA ILE A 67 5.05 -2.09 -6.17
C ILE A 67 4.45 -2.66 -4.88
N ILE A 68 4.01 -1.80 -3.97
CA ILE A 68 3.27 -2.24 -2.79
C ILE A 68 1.84 -1.72 -2.89
N VAL A 69 0.88 -2.59 -2.63
CA VAL A 69 -0.54 -2.28 -2.51
C VAL A 69 -0.96 -2.62 -1.08
N ALA A 70 -1.35 -1.64 -0.29
CA ALA A 70 -1.70 -1.84 1.11
C ALA A 70 -3.13 -1.35 1.41
N HIS A 71 -3.79 -1.99 2.35
CA HIS A 71 -5.15 -1.65 2.79
C HIS A 71 -5.20 -1.35 4.29
N SER A 72 -5.91 -0.28 4.66
CA SER A 72 -6.23 0.09 6.03
C SER A 72 -4.99 0.11 6.94
N LEU A 73 -4.98 -0.62 8.06
CA LEU A 73 -3.83 -0.72 8.97
C LEU A 73 -2.53 -1.17 8.27
N GLY A 74 -2.64 -1.95 7.19
CA GLY A 74 -1.49 -2.37 6.37
C GLY A 74 -0.74 -1.18 5.77
N CYS A 75 -1.41 -0.05 5.53
CA CYS A 75 -0.80 1.17 4.98
C CYS A 75 0.24 1.76 5.93
N CYS A 76 -0.10 2.01 7.20
CA CYS A 76 0.84 2.60 8.15
C CYS A 76 1.96 1.63 8.53
N ALA A 77 1.66 0.33 8.62
CA ALA A 77 2.66 -0.72 8.82
C ALA A 77 3.68 -0.74 7.66
N THR A 78 3.19 -0.63 6.41
CA THR A 78 4.03 -0.55 5.21
C THR A 78 4.89 0.70 5.22
N LEU A 79 4.34 1.87 5.53
CA LEU A 79 5.12 3.11 5.55
C LEU A 79 6.24 3.06 6.58
N HIS A 80 6.00 2.52 7.77
CA HIS A 80 7.07 2.32 8.75
C HIS A 80 8.17 1.40 8.20
N TYR A 81 7.77 0.28 7.61
CA TYR A 81 8.71 -0.69 7.04
C TYR A 81 9.57 -0.05 5.94
N LEU A 82 8.96 0.70 5.02
CA LEU A 82 9.67 1.43 3.97
C LEU A 82 10.62 2.48 4.57
N ASN A 83 10.14 3.27 5.53
CA ASN A 83 10.95 4.29 6.20
C ASN A 83 12.19 3.67 6.84
N SER A 84 12.02 2.64 7.66
CA SER A 84 13.12 1.96 8.36
C SER A 84 14.09 1.30 7.38
N THR A 85 13.59 0.68 6.31
CA THR A 85 14.44 0.04 5.29
C THR A 85 15.29 1.08 4.56
N PHE A 86 14.67 2.12 4.00
CA PHE A 86 15.36 3.11 3.19
C PHE A 86 16.19 4.12 3.99
N LYS A 87 15.94 4.27 5.29
CA LYS A 87 16.83 4.97 6.22
C LYS A 87 18.19 4.28 6.32
N SER A 88 18.20 2.95 6.32
CA SER A 88 19.43 2.14 6.43
C SER A 88 20.12 1.88 5.09
N ARG A 89 19.34 1.83 4.00
CA ARG A 89 19.82 1.50 2.66
C ARG A 89 19.10 2.39 1.64
N PRO A 90 19.72 3.49 1.19
CA PRO A 90 19.13 4.37 0.20
C PRO A 90 18.71 3.63 -1.08
N GLY A 91 17.57 4.05 -1.64
CA GLY A 91 16.96 3.45 -2.80
C GLY A 91 15.49 3.87 -2.91
N ARG A 92 14.76 3.25 -3.83
CA ARG A 92 13.34 3.51 -4.03
C ARG A 92 12.61 2.30 -4.58
N ILE A 93 11.29 2.30 -4.41
CA ILE A 93 10.38 1.39 -5.10
C ILE A 93 9.69 2.08 -6.27
N ARG A 94 9.02 1.30 -7.11
CA ARG A 94 8.29 1.82 -8.28
C ARG A 94 7.13 2.72 -7.86
N ALA A 95 6.25 2.19 -7.01
CA ALA A 95 5.03 2.87 -6.59
C ALA A 95 4.41 2.26 -5.33
N GLY A 96 3.59 3.04 -4.64
CA GLY A 96 2.72 2.60 -3.54
C GLY A 96 1.26 2.91 -3.81
N PHE A 97 0.38 1.93 -3.63
CA PHE A 97 -1.06 2.11 -3.68
C PHE A 97 -1.63 1.86 -2.29
N PHE A 98 -2.25 2.87 -1.70
CA PHE A 98 -2.77 2.82 -0.34
C PHE A 98 -4.28 2.99 -0.37
N VAL A 99 -4.99 2.02 0.17
CA VAL A 99 -6.45 1.99 0.19
C VAL A 99 -6.92 2.22 1.62
N ALA A 100 -7.65 3.31 1.87
CA ALA A 100 -8.04 3.73 3.21
C ALA A 100 -6.85 3.87 4.17
N GLY A 101 -5.71 4.37 3.68
CA GLY A 101 -4.52 4.61 4.51
C GLY A 101 -4.70 5.75 5.51
N PHE A 102 -4.10 5.62 6.68
CA PHE A 102 -4.11 6.62 7.76
C PHE A 102 -2.80 6.53 8.57
N LEU A 103 -2.42 7.60 9.28
CA LEU A 103 -1.28 7.63 10.22
C LEU A 103 -1.69 8.05 11.65
N SER A 104 -2.96 8.44 11.83
CA SER A 104 -3.49 8.96 13.08
C SER A 104 -4.41 7.93 13.75
N PRO A 105 -4.55 7.97 15.10
CA PRO A 105 -5.55 7.20 15.83
C PRO A 105 -6.94 7.24 15.19
N LEU A 106 -7.64 6.10 15.17
CA LEU A 106 -8.99 5.98 14.64
C LEU A 106 -10.01 5.96 15.79
N PRO A 107 -10.96 6.92 15.84
CA PRO A 107 -11.98 6.93 16.89
C PRO A 107 -12.85 5.66 16.92
N ALA A 108 -13.11 5.07 15.75
CA ALA A 108 -13.94 3.88 15.62
C ALA A 108 -13.25 2.57 16.05
N ILE A 109 -11.92 2.57 16.16
CA ILE A 109 -11.11 1.37 16.46
C ILE A 109 -9.97 1.72 17.43
N PRO A 110 -10.29 2.14 18.67
CA PRO A 110 -9.30 2.61 19.64
C PRO A 110 -8.28 1.52 20.06
N GLU A 111 -8.60 0.25 19.90
CA GLU A 111 -7.70 -0.88 20.17
C GLU A 111 -6.45 -0.89 19.28
N LEU A 112 -6.48 -0.20 18.12
CA LEU A 112 -5.31 -0.08 17.24
C LEU A 112 -4.37 1.06 17.65
N ASN A 113 -4.73 1.88 18.64
CA ASN A 113 -3.97 3.07 18.99
C ASN A 113 -2.52 2.76 19.41
N ASP A 114 -2.28 1.68 20.13
CA ASP A 114 -0.92 1.27 20.53
C ASP A 114 -0.07 0.85 19.35
N PHE A 115 -0.67 0.18 18.35
CA PHE A 115 0.00 -0.14 17.10
C PHE A 115 0.37 1.15 16.35
N ILE A 116 -0.61 2.04 16.17
CA ILE A 116 -0.44 3.29 15.39
C ILE A 116 0.60 4.19 16.05
N ARG A 117 0.61 4.30 17.39
CA ARG A 117 1.60 5.08 18.14
C ARG A 117 3.04 4.60 17.99
N GLN A 118 3.27 3.37 17.55
CA GLN A 118 4.62 2.85 17.30
C GLN A 118 5.12 3.17 15.89
N VAL A 119 4.24 3.54 14.96
CA VAL A 119 4.60 3.93 13.60
C VAL A 119 5.52 5.15 13.64
N ARG A 120 6.67 5.04 12.98
CA ARG A 120 7.64 6.12 12.76
C ARG A 120 7.85 6.30 11.27
N VAL A 121 7.63 7.52 10.79
CA VAL A 121 7.75 7.89 9.38
C VAL A 121 8.41 9.26 9.28
N GLU A 122 9.34 9.39 8.33
CA GLU A 122 10.03 10.65 8.01
C GLU A 122 9.68 11.02 6.57
N GLY A 123 9.04 12.17 6.38
CA GLY A 123 8.54 12.60 5.07
C GLY A 123 9.64 12.66 4.00
N SER A 124 10.84 13.13 4.36
CA SER A 124 11.98 13.21 3.44
C SER A 124 12.46 11.83 2.94
N ILE A 125 12.43 10.82 3.81
CA ILE A 125 12.81 9.45 3.42
C ILE A 125 11.76 8.86 2.49
N LEU A 126 10.47 9.00 2.86
CA LEU A 126 9.37 8.44 2.09
C LEU A 126 9.21 9.12 0.73
N GLN A 127 9.35 10.44 0.64
CA GLN A 127 9.30 11.16 -0.64
C GLN A 127 10.41 10.72 -1.61
N ASN A 128 11.60 10.35 -1.09
CA ASN A 128 12.70 9.87 -1.90
C ASN A 128 12.52 8.40 -2.32
N CYS A 129 12.06 7.54 -1.42
CA CYS A 129 11.95 6.10 -1.69
C CYS A 129 10.62 5.69 -2.35
N LEU A 130 9.61 6.56 -2.31
CA LEU A 130 8.28 6.33 -2.84
C LEU A 130 7.85 7.50 -3.75
N PRO A 131 8.53 7.70 -4.90
CA PRO A 131 8.30 8.87 -5.76
C PRO A 131 6.92 8.90 -6.42
N ALA A 132 6.25 7.75 -6.49
CA ALA A 132 4.88 7.63 -6.98
C ALA A 132 4.03 6.94 -5.92
N SER A 133 2.97 7.60 -5.47
CA SER A 133 1.98 7.00 -4.59
C SER A 133 0.56 7.40 -4.95
N VAL A 134 -0.39 6.51 -4.70
CA VAL A 134 -1.83 6.74 -4.89
C VAL A 134 -2.53 6.42 -3.58
N GLN A 135 -3.39 7.33 -3.12
CA GLN A 135 -4.25 7.12 -1.96
C GLN A 135 -5.71 7.05 -2.41
N PHE A 136 -6.34 5.90 -2.19
CA PHE A 136 -7.77 5.72 -2.38
C PHE A 136 -8.54 6.11 -1.11
N ILE A 137 -9.55 6.95 -1.28
CA ILE A 137 -10.36 7.50 -0.21
C ILE A 137 -11.82 7.16 -0.50
N SER A 138 -12.53 6.64 0.48
CA SER A 138 -13.97 6.45 0.37
C SER A 138 -14.69 7.62 1.05
N SER A 139 -15.73 8.15 0.40
CA SER A 139 -16.50 9.28 0.94
C SER A 139 -17.36 8.92 2.16
N ASN A 140 -17.57 7.63 2.43
CA ASN A 140 -18.45 7.12 3.50
C ASN A 140 -17.77 6.01 4.34
N ASP A 141 -16.44 5.99 4.42
CA ASP A 141 -15.70 5.02 5.22
C ASP A 141 -16.05 5.14 6.71
N SER A 142 -16.62 4.08 7.28
CA SER A 142 -17.05 4.03 8.68
C SER A 142 -15.90 3.86 9.68
N TYR A 143 -14.71 3.48 9.21
CA TYR A 143 -13.55 3.19 10.06
C TYR A 143 -12.46 4.24 9.92
N VAL A 144 -12.17 4.68 8.69
CA VAL A 144 -11.14 5.67 8.37
C VAL A 144 -11.80 6.92 7.79
N PRO A 145 -12.15 7.92 8.63
CA PRO A 145 -12.78 9.14 8.16
C PRO A 145 -12.00 9.80 7.02
N PRO A 146 -12.69 10.34 5.98
CA PRO A 146 -12.03 10.98 4.84
C PRO A 146 -10.95 12.01 5.20
N PRO A 147 -11.12 12.87 6.24
CA PRO A 147 -10.06 13.79 6.65
C PRO A 147 -8.73 13.10 7.03
N LEU A 148 -8.78 11.94 7.69
CA LEU A 148 -7.56 11.20 8.06
C LEU A 148 -6.89 10.56 6.84
N ALA A 149 -7.70 10.04 5.92
CA ALA A 149 -7.22 9.50 4.65
C ALA A 149 -6.62 10.59 3.76
N LEU A 150 -7.20 11.79 3.77
CA LEU A 150 -6.66 12.98 3.10
C LEU A 150 -5.31 13.37 3.71
N GLN A 151 -5.20 13.47 5.03
CA GLN A 151 -3.93 13.79 5.72
C GLN A 151 -2.83 12.79 5.35
N PHE A 152 -3.14 11.49 5.31
CA PHE A 152 -2.21 10.46 4.88
C PHE A 152 -1.67 10.69 3.47
N GLY A 153 -2.56 10.94 2.51
CA GLY A 153 -2.15 11.17 1.13
C GLY A 153 -1.34 12.45 0.96
N HIS A 154 -1.69 13.54 1.66
CA HIS A 154 -0.91 14.78 1.65
C HIS A 154 0.50 14.57 2.20
N PHE A 155 0.64 13.80 3.29
CA PHE A 155 1.94 13.48 3.88
C PHE A 155 2.88 12.78 2.88
N LEU A 156 2.33 11.92 2.01
CA LEU A 156 3.08 11.21 0.97
C LEU A 156 3.23 11.97 -0.35
N ASN A 157 2.60 13.15 -0.49
CA ASN A 157 2.40 13.79 -1.80
C ASN A 157 1.76 12.83 -2.83
N ALA A 158 0.79 12.03 -2.37
CA ALA A 158 0.13 11.01 -3.17
C ALA A 158 -0.89 11.61 -4.14
N GLN A 159 -1.10 10.92 -5.27
CA GLN A 159 -2.27 11.15 -6.09
C GLN A 159 -3.52 10.69 -5.32
N MET A 160 -4.45 11.62 -5.08
CA MET A 160 -5.68 11.34 -4.36
C MET A 160 -6.76 10.80 -5.30
N LYS A 161 -7.37 9.67 -4.94
CA LYS A 161 -8.46 9.02 -5.68
C LYS A 161 -9.65 8.80 -4.77
N GLU A 162 -10.59 9.73 -4.81
CA GLU A 162 -11.85 9.55 -4.11
C GLU A 162 -12.76 8.58 -4.88
N VAL A 163 -13.36 7.64 -4.15
CA VAL A 163 -14.39 6.73 -4.65
C VAL A 163 -15.63 6.95 -3.79
N ARG A 164 -16.71 7.44 -4.42
CA ARG A 164 -17.94 7.77 -3.70
C ARG A 164 -18.62 6.49 -3.21
N GLN A 165 -19.05 6.51 -1.95
CA GLN A 165 -19.83 5.44 -1.33
C GLN A 165 -19.17 4.05 -1.37
N ALA A 166 -17.84 4.00 -1.23
CA ALA A 166 -17.05 2.76 -1.34
C ALA A 166 -16.94 1.96 -0.03
N GLY A 167 -17.60 2.40 1.05
CA GLY A 167 -17.45 1.79 2.37
C GLY A 167 -15.99 1.84 2.82
N HIS A 168 -15.47 0.74 3.34
CA HIS A 168 -14.06 0.57 3.68
C HIS A 168 -13.28 -0.24 2.64
N PHE A 169 -13.79 -0.32 1.40
CA PHE A 169 -13.24 -1.13 0.32
C PHE A 169 -13.17 -2.63 0.66
N MET A 170 -14.10 -3.11 1.47
CA MET A 170 -14.21 -4.51 1.84
C MET A 170 -15.10 -5.28 0.86
N LYS A 171 -15.09 -6.60 0.97
CA LYS A 171 -15.92 -7.46 0.12
C LYS A 171 -17.41 -7.17 0.33
N GLU A 172 -17.77 -6.91 1.58
CA GLU A 172 -19.11 -6.55 2.05
C GLU A 172 -19.57 -5.21 1.48
N ASP A 173 -18.64 -4.32 1.15
CA ASP A 173 -18.89 -3.05 0.46
C ASP A 173 -18.95 -3.20 -1.07
N GLY A 174 -18.87 -4.44 -1.59
CA GLY A 174 -18.86 -4.75 -3.02
C GLY A 174 -17.47 -4.92 -3.64
N TYR A 175 -16.38 -4.83 -2.86
CA TYR A 175 -15.01 -4.92 -3.37
C TYR A 175 -14.43 -6.33 -3.28
N ALA A 176 -15.10 -7.29 -3.95
CA ALA A 176 -14.46 -8.56 -4.33
C ALA A 176 -13.47 -8.38 -5.50
N GLU A 177 -13.64 -7.30 -6.25
CA GLU A 177 -12.78 -6.84 -7.33
C GLU A 177 -12.54 -5.32 -7.14
N PHE A 178 -11.46 -4.78 -7.71
CA PHE A 178 -11.18 -3.35 -7.61
C PHE A 178 -10.61 -2.80 -8.91
N GLN A 179 -11.51 -2.54 -9.87
CA GLN A 179 -11.15 -2.15 -11.23
C GLN A 179 -10.40 -0.81 -11.28
N GLN A 180 -10.84 0.20 -10.52
CA GLN A 180 -10.18 1.51 -10.49
C GLN A 180 -8.73 1.43 -10.00
N LEU A 181 -8.45 0.50 -9.07
CA LEU A 181 -7.08 0.24 -8.63
C LEU A 181 -6.26 -0.45 -9.72
N TRP A 182 -6.83 -1.44 -10.41
CA TRP A 182 -6.17 -2.09 -11.54
C TRP A 182 -5.85 -1.13 -12.69
N GLU A 183 -6.77 -0.24 -13.05
CA GLU A 183 -6.59 0.74 -14.13
C GLU A 183 -5.40 1.67 -13.89
N LEU A 184 -5.12 2.03 -12.64
CA LEU A 184 -3.96 2.85 -12.29
C LEU A 184 -2.67 2.03 -12.14
N LEU A 185 -2.77 0.76 -11.72
CA LEU A 185 -1.63 -0.11 -11.50
C LEU A 185 -1.09 -0.72 -12.81
N GLN A 186 -1.98 -1.15 -13.71
CA GLN A 186 -1.62 -1.86 -14.95
C GLN A 186 -0.62 -1.11 -15.84
N PRO A 187 -0.73 0.22 -16.06
CA PRO A 187 0.24 0.95 -16.87
C PRO A 187 1.66 0.84 -16.31
N LEU A 188 1.82 0.88 -14.98
CA LEU A 188 3.12 0.80 -14.30
C LEU A 188 3.80 -0.57 -14.44
N LEU A 189 3.03 -1.62 -14.73
CA LEU A 189 3.55 -2.95 -15.01
C LEU A 189 4.22 -3.02 -16.39
N ASN A 190 3.68 -2.28 -17.36
CA ASN A 190 4.10 -2.28 -18.75
C ASN A 190 5.13 -1.20 -19.10
N SER A 191 5.31 -0.20 -18.23
CA SER A 191 6.34 0.83 -18.38
C SER A 191 7.74 0.23 -18.17
N GLY A 192 8.29 -0.35 -19.24
CA GLY A 192 9.73 -0.50 -19.41
C GLY A 192 10.35 0.90 -19.47
N VAL A 193 11.49 1.05 -18.81
CA VAL A 193 12.35 2.25 -18.80
C VAL A 193 12.28 2.95 -20.17
N THR A 194 11.61 4.11 -20.23
CA THR A 194 11.96 5.08 -21.26
C THR A 194 13.37 5.52 -20.88
N GLU A 195 14.36 4.85 -21.45
CA GLU A 195 15.68 5.43 -21.56
C GLU A 195 15.47 6.71 -22.34
N ASP A 196 15.64 7.84 -21.64
CA ASP A 196 15.79 9.14 -22.25
C ASP A 196 17.03 9.06 -23.13
N ASN A 197 16.83 8.63 -24.38
CA ASN A 197 17.73 8.88 -25.48
C ASN A 197 17.60 10.37 -25.82
N GLN A 198 18.16 11.21 -24.96
CA GLN A 198 18.64 12.52 -25.34
C GLN A 198 20.17 12.48 -25.32
N LYS A 199 20.70 11.89 -26.40
CA LYS A 199 22.01 12.24 -26.92
C LYS A 199 21.84 12.69 -28.37
N VAL A 200 22.16 13.97 -28.56
CA VAL A 200 22.80 14.58 -29.73
C VAL A 200 21.93 14.72 -30.98
N GLU A 201 21.51 15.94 -31.27
CA GLU A 201 22.17 16.80 -32.27
C GLU A 201 22.26 18.24 -31.75
#